data_AF-A0A5C8MFL5-F1
#
_entry.id   AF-A0A5C8MFL5-F1
#
_cell.length_a   1.000
_cell.length_b   1.000
_cell.length_c   1.000
_cell.angle_alpha   90.00
_cell.angle_beta   90.00
_cell.angle_gamma   90.00
#
_symmetry.space_group_name_H-M   'P 1'
#
loop_
_entity.id
_entity.type
_entity.pdbx_description
1 polymer ?
#
loop_
_entity_poly.entity_id
_entity_poly.type
_entity_poly.pdbx_seq_one_letter_code
_entity_poly.pdbx_strand_id
1 'polypeptide(L)'
;AIYIGISVGFGKSMIRWADEHFQYYITKTGPKPVKLYGLQFAKQNLKSWGRHLLSYLIGASLIGIIYYFINDYERTKALIQVLGIWSLVLIIDLLISLSYFVFPRQPRKPTI
;
A
#
# COMPACT_ATOMS: atom_id res chain seq x y z
N ALA A 1 -4.47 14.92 3.91
CA ALA A 1 -3.20 14.27 4.32
C ALA A 1 -3.06 12.86 3.75
N ILE A 2 -3.98 11.92 4.02
CA ILE A 2 -3.90 10.53 3.53
C ILE A 2 -3.77 10.46 2.01
N TYR A 3 -4.67 11.12 1.26
CA TYR A 3 -4.63 11.12 -0.20
C TYR A 3 -3.25 11.53 -0.74
N ILE A 4 -2.68 12.63 -0.22
CA ILE A 4 -1.34 13.10 -0.59
C ILE A 4 -0.27 12.03 -0.29
N GLY A 5 -0.30 11.45 0.90
CA GLY A 5 0.63 10.37 1.28
C GLY A 5 0.56 9.19 0.32
N ILE A 6 -0.64 8.72 0.00
CA ILE A 6 -0.88 7.62 -0.96
C ILE A 6 -0.41 8.00 -2.36
N SER A 7 -0.73 9.20 -2.85
CA SER A 7 -0.28 9.69 -4.15
C SER A 7 1.25 9.70 -4.26
N VAL A 8 1.96 10.13 -3.21
CA VAL A 8 3.43 10.14 -3.22
C VAL A 8 4.01 8.74 -3.14
N GLY A 9 3.54 7.90 -2.21
CA GLY A 9 4.12 6.55 -2.02
C GLY A 9 3.79 5.56 -3.14
N PHE A 10 2.60 5.67 -3.74
CA PHE A 10 2.14 4.70 -4.75
C PHE A 10 1.99 5.26 -6.16
N GLY A 11 1.95 6.58 -6.37
CA GLY A 11 1.52 7.21 -7.63
C GLY A 11 2.15 6.61 -8.89
N LYS A 12 3.48 6.64 -9.00
CA LYS A 12 4.19 6.07 -10.17
C LYS A 12 3.90 4.58 -10.37
N SER A 13 3.80 3.82 -9.28
CA SER A 13 3.54 2.38 -9.36
C SER A 13 2.11 2.05 -9.75
N MET A 14 1.15 2.84 -9.28
CA MET A 14 -0.26 2.69 -9.60
C MET A 14 -0.53 3.04 -11.06
N ILE A 15 0.09 4.10 -11.58
CA ILE A 15 0.02 4.47 -13.00
C ILE A 15 0.58 3.34 -13.88
N ARG A 16 1.78 2.85 -13.57
CA ARG A 16 2.37 1.74 -14.34
C ARG A 16 1.51 0.48 -14.29
N TRP A 17 1.00 0.13 -13.12
CA TRP A 17 0.10 -1.01 -12.96
C TRP A 17 -1.15 -0.84 -13.83
N ALA A 18 -1.77 0.34 -13.82
CA ALA A 18 -2.95 0.62 -14.61
C ALA A 18 -2.67 0.54 -16.12
N ASP A 19 -1.54 1.08 -16.57
CA ASP A 19 -1.10 1.02 -17.97
C ASP A 19 -0.90 -0.43 -18.44
N GLU A 20 -0.17 -1.24 -17.67
CA GLU A 20 0.04 -2.67 -17.97
C GLU A 20 -1.30 -3.44 -18.06
N HIS A 21 -2.24 -3.15 -17.16
CA HIS A 21 -3.56 -3.81 -17.16
C HIS A 21 -4.43 -3.32 -18.31
N PHE A 22 -4.39 -2.04 -18.64
CA PHE A 22 -5.10 -1.48 -19.79
C PHE A 22 -4.62 -2.11 -21.10
N GLN A 23 -3.30 -2.23 -21.28
CA GLN A 23 -2.71 -2.82 -22.47
C GLN A 23 -3.11 -4.29 -22.67
N TYR A 24 -3.20 -5.06 -21.58
CA TYR A 24 -3.58 -6.47 -21.67
C TYR A 24 -5.10 -6.67 -21.79
N TYR A 25 -5.89 -6.01 -20.94
CA TYR A 25 -7.33 -6.28 -20.84
C TYR A 25 -8.17 -5.52 -21.85
N ILE A 26 -7.77 -4.31 -22.24
CA ILE A 26 -8.57 -3.42 -23.09
C ILE A 26 -8.03 -3.38 -24.51
N THR A 27 -6.77 -2.98 -24.71
CA THR A 27 -6.21 -2.88 -26.07
C THR A 27 -5.79 -4.22 -26.66
N LYS A 28 -5.62 -5.27 -25.82
CA LYS A 28 -5.16 -6.61 -26.19
C LYS A 28 -3.78 -6.64 -26.87
N THR A 29 -2.95 -5.63 -26.63
CA THR A 29 -1.61 -5.49 -27.24
C THR A 29 -0.47 -5.86 -26.30
N GLY A 30 -0.70 -5.87 -24.98
CA GLY A 30 0.33 -6.15 -23.97
C GLY A 30 0.42 -7.62 -23.55
N PRO A 31 1.55 -8.04 -22.93
CA PRO A 31 1.67 -9.37 -22.33
C PRO A 31 0.80 -9.51 -21.08
N LYS A 32 0.47 -10.75 -20.71
CA LYS A 32 -0.33 -11.05 -19.52
C LYS A 32 0.39 -10.57 -18.24
N PRO A 33 -0.29 -9.85 -17.32
CA PRO A 33 0.31 -9.42 -16.06
C PRO A 33 0.92 -10.58 -15.28
N VAL A 34 2.17 -10.41 -14.87
CA VAL A 34 2.97 -11.45 -14.21
C VAL A 34 2.39 -11.76 -12.83
N LYS A 35 2.15 -13.05 -12.57
CA LYS A 35 1.80 -13.53 -11.23
C LYS A 35 3.05 -14.03 -10.54
N LEU A 36 3.40 -13.40 -9.42
CA LEU A 36 4.54 -13.81 -8.58
C LEU A 36 4.11 -14.87 -7.58
N TYR A 37 5.03 -15.78 -7.24
CA TYR A 37 4.84 -16.84 -6.26
C TYR A 37 6.04 -16.96 -5.33
N GLY A 38 5.86 -17.70 -4.23
CA GLY A 38 6.90 -18.00 -3.26
C GLY A 38 7.62 -16.75 -2.75
N LEU A 39 8.95 -16.83 -2.68
CA LEU A 39 9.79 -15.77 -2.16
C LEU A 39 9.73 -14.47 -2.98
N GLN A 40 9.52 -14.56 -4.30
CA GLN A 40 9.40 -13.36 -5.15
C GLN A 40 8.13 -12.58 -4.80
N PHE A 41 7.03 -13.28 -4.54
CA PHE A 41 5.79 -12.68 -4.07
C PHE A 41 5.96 -12.02 -2.70
N ALA A 42 6.61 -12.71 -1.76
CA ALA A 42 6.87 -12.17 -0.42
C ALA A 42 7.71 -10.87 -0.47
N LYS A 43 8.81 -10.86 -1.23
CA LYS A 43 9.64 -9.66 -1.44
C LYS A 43 8.87 -8.50 -2.08
N GLN A 44 8.03 -8.80 -3.07
CA GLN A 44 7.20 -7.77 -3.71
C GLN A 44 6.17 -7.17 -2.75
N ASN A 45 5.53 -7.99 -1.91
CA ASN A 45 4.59 -7.50 -0.89
C ASN A 45 5.31 -6.63 0.13
N LEU A 46 6.46 -7.06 0.63
CA LEU A 46 7.26 -6.24 1.56
C LEU A 46 7.69 -4.90 0.96
N LYS A 47 8.04 -4.88 -0.34
CA LYS A 47 8.31 -3.63 -1.07
C LYS A 47 7.07 -2.74 -1.17
N SER A 48 5.89 -3.32 -1.36
CA SER A 48 4.62 -2.59 -1.35
C SER A 48 4.32 -2.02 0.04
N TRP A 49 4.54 -2.80 1.09
CA TRP A 49 4.44 -2.33 2.47
C TRP A 49 5.41 -1.17 2.75
N GLY A 50 6.64 -1.22 2.25
CA GLY A 50 7.58 -0.10 2.37
C GLY A 50 7.05 1.20 1.73
N ARG A 51 6.28 1.11 0.65
CA ARG A 51 5.58 2.28 0.07
C ARG A 51 4.41 2.73 0.94
N HIS A 52 3.68 1.79 1.54
CA HIS A 52 2.62 2.10 2.50
C HIS A 52 3.17 2.84 3.72
N LEU A 53 4.30 2.40 4.26
CA LEU A 53 5.01 3.09 5.33
C LEU A 53 5.42 4.51 4.90
N LEU A 54 5.99 4.68 3.72
CA LEU A 54 6.34 6.01 3.20
C LEU A 54 5.11 6.93 3.08
N SER A 55 4.01 6.42 2.53
CA SER A 55 2.73 7.13 2.46
C SER A 55 2.22 7.53 3.83
N TYR A 56 2.28 6.60 4.78
CA TYR A 56 1.90 6.82 6.17
C TYR A 56 2.75 7.92 6.80
N LEU A 57 4.07 7.88 6.68
CA LEU A 57 4.97 8.89 7.24
C LEU A 57 4.66 10.29 6.72
N ILE A 58 4.42 10.44 5.42
CA ILE A 58 4.06 11.73 4.81
C ILE A 58 2.72 12.21 5.36
N GLY A 59 1.70 11.36 5.35
CA GLY A 59 0.36 11.72 5.82
C GLY A 59 0.30 12.01 7.32
N ALA A 60 0.99 11.20 8.13
CA ALA A 60 1.14 11.37 9.57
C ALA A 60 1.88 12.68 9.90
N SER A 61 2.95 12.99 9.18
CA SER A 61 3.68 14.27 9.34
C SER A 61 2.77 15.46 9.06
N LEU A 62 1.97 15.42 7.98
CA LEU A 62 1.02 16.49 7.67
C LEU A 62 -0.06 16.64 8.76
N ILE A 63 -0.60 15.53 9.27
CA ILE A 63 -1.57 15.56 10.37
C ILE A 63 -0.91 16.11 11.65
N GLY A 64 0.30 15.68 11.97
CA GLY A 64 1.04 16.13 13.15
C GLY A 64 1.35 17.63 13.12
N ILE A 65 1.72 18.17 11.95
CA ILE A 65 1.90 19.61 11.73
C ILE A 65 0.59 20.35 11.99
N ILE A 66 -0.53 19.90 11.41
CA ILE A 66 -1.85 20.52 11.62
C ILE A 66 -2.25 20.49 13.10
N TYR A 67 -2.05 19.35 13.75
CA TYR A 67 -2.33 19.18 15.18
C TYR A 67 -1.54 20.19 16.04
N TYR A 68 -0.23 20.30 15.79
CA TYR A 68 0.65 21.20 16.51
C TYR A 68 0.25 22.68 16.32
N PHE A 69 -0.12 23.07 15.09
CA PHE A 69 -0.53 24.46 14.81
C PHE A 69 -1.89 24.82 15.41
N ILE A 70 -2.85 23.90 15.42
CA ILE A 70 -4.19 24.16 15.97
C ILE A 70 -4.16 24.16 17.51
N ASN A 71 -3.34 23.29 18.11
CA ASN A 71 -3.17 23.16 19.56
C ASN A 71 -4.49 23.02 20.35
N ASP A 72 -5.47 22.33 19.76
CA ASP A 72 -6.78 22.06 20.35
C ASP A 72 -7.17 20.61 20.02
N TYR A 73 -7.26 19.78 21.06
CA TYR A 73 -7.54 18.36 20.91
C TYR A 73 -8.95 18.09 20.38
N GLU A 74 -9.97 18.79 20.87
CA GLU A 74 -11.36 18.54 20.44
C GLU A 74 -11.55 18.88 18.96
N ARG A 75 -10.89 19.94 18.48
CA ARG A 75 -10.91 20.32 17.05
C ARG A 75 -10.11 19.38 16.15
N THR A 76 -9.15 18.64 16.69
CA THR A 76 -8.24 17.75 15.93
C THR A 76 -8.48 16.27 16.18
N LYS A 77 -9.41 15.93 17.07
CA LYS A 77 -9.77 14.56 17.48
C LYS A 77 -10.03 13.63 16.31
N ALA A 78 -10.79 14.10 15.32
CA ALA A 78 -11.07 13.32 14.12
C ALA A 78 -9.80 12.97 13.32
N LEU A 79 -8.84 13.89 13.24
CA LEU A 79 -7.55 13.65 12.57
C LEU A 79 -6.71 12.61 13.31
N ILE A 80 -6.66 12.71 14.64
CA ILE A 80 -5.96 11.75 15.51
C ILE A 80 -6.58 10.36 15.40
N GLN A 81 -7.92 10.26 15.43
CA GLN A 81 -8.64 8.99 15.29
C GLN A 81 -8.36 8.33 13.93
N VAL A 82 -8.42 9.10 12.85
CA VAL A 82 -8.11 8.61 11.51
C VAL A 82 -6.66 8.13 11.42
N LEU A 83 -5.71 8.86 12.02
CA LEU A 83 -4.31 8.44 12.09
C LEU A 83 -4.14 7.12 12.87
N GLY A 84 -4.88 6.95 13.97
CA GLY A 84 -4.90 5.70 14.76
C GLY A 84 -5.42 4.51 13.96
N ILE A 85 -6.53 4.66 13.25
CA ILE A 85 -7.06 3.62 12.36
C ILE A 85 -6.04 3.28 11.25
N TRP A 86 -5.44 4.30 10.64
CA TRP A 86 -4.45 4.07 9.58
C TRP A 86 -3.18 3.37 10.10
N SER A 87 -2.76 3.67 11.33
CA SER A 87 -1.67 2.97 12.02
C SER A 87 -1.98 1.48 12.20
N LEU A 88 -3.21 1.17 12.63
CA LEU A 88 -3.65 -0.22 12.77
C LEU A 88 -3.61 -0.96 11.42
N VAL A 89 -4.09 -0.32 10.34
CA VAL A 89 -4.05 -0.88 8.99
C VAL A 89 -2.59 -1.12 8.55
N LEU A 90 -1.67 -0.20 8.84
CA LEU A 90 -0.25 -0.33 8.51
C LEU A 90 0.41 -1.53 9.22
N ILE A 91 0.07 -1.76 10.50
CA ILE A 91 0.58 -2.89 11.28
C ILE A 91 0.01 -4.20 10.74
N ILE A 92 -1.30 -4.26 10.47
CA ILE A 92 -1.93 -5.46 9.88
C ILE A 92 -1.30 -5.79 8.52
N ASP A 93 -1.08 -4.78 7.68
CA ASP A 93 -0.43 -4.95 6.38
C ASP A 93 1.02 -5.45 6.50
N LEU A 94 1.75 -5.03 7.54
CA LEU A 94 3.08 -5.57 7.87
C LEU A 94 3.00 -7.05 8.22
N LEU A 95 2.09 -7.42 9.13
CA LEU A 95 1.92 -8.80 9.59
C LEU A 95 1.55 -9.72 8.41
N ILE A 96 0.64 -9.27 7.54
CA ILE A 96 0.28 -10.00 6.32
C ILE A 96 1.49 -10.12 5.39
N SER A 97 2.22 -9.04 5.16
CA SER A 97 3.41 -9.05 4.29
C SER A 97 4.49 -10.00 4.79
N LEU A 98 4.73 -10.04 6.11
CA LEU A 98 5.67 -10.95 6.75
C LEU A 98 5.17 -12.40 6.75
N SER A 99 3.85 -12.63 6.85
CA SER A 99 3.27 -13.97 6.82
C SER A 99 3.64 -14.73 5.55
N TYR A 100 3.80 -14.04 4.41
CA TYR A 100 4.19 -14.67 3.13
C TYR A 100 5.64 -15.18 3.09
N PHE A 101 6.50 -14.77 4.02
CA PHE A 101 7.83 -15.38 4.17
C PHE A 101 7.75 -16.74 4.87
N VAL A 102 6.83 -16.89 5.82
CA VAL A 102 6.59 -18.14 6.55
C VAL A 102 5.72 -19.09 5.74
N PHE A 103 4.68 -18.57 5.10
CA PHE A 103 3.70 -19.30 4.30
C PHE A 103 3.74 -18.80 2.85
N PRO A 104 4.73 -19.22 2.06
CA PRO A 104 4.90 -18.77 0.68
C PRO A 104 3.68 -19.10 -0.17
N ARG A 105 3.21 -18.12 -0.95
CA ARG A 105 2.08 -18.30 -1.88
C ARG A 105 2.45 -19.30 -2.98
N GLN A 106 1.72 -20.40 -3.06
CA GLN A 106 1.95 -21.45 -4.05
C GLN A 106 1.24 -21.15 -5.38
N PRO A 107 1.80 -21.58 -6.53
CA PRO A 107 1.09 -21.55 -7.80
C PRO A 107 -0.12 -22.49 -7.73
N ARG A 108 -1.25 -22.08 -8.30
CA ARG A 108 -2.37 -23.01 -8.51
C ARG A 108 -1.89 -24.09 -9.47
N LYS A 109 -1.99 -25.37 -9.06
CA LYS A 109 -1.75 -26.49 -9.97
C LYS A 109 -2.75 -26.36 -11.13
N PRO A 110 -2.30 -26.47 -12.40
CA PRO A 110 -3.23 -26.54 -13.51
C PRO A 110 -4.11 -27.78 -13.29
N THR A 111 -5.42 -27.57 -13.21
CA THR A 111 -6.39 -28.67 -13.29
C THR A 111 -6.28 -29.21 -14.71
N ILE A 112 -5.86 -30.47 -14.84
CA ILE A 112 -5.81 -31.20 -16.12
C ILE A 112 -7.24 -31.49 -16.56
#